data_AF-A0AAV5T271-F1
#
_entry.id   AF-A0AAV5T271-F1
#
_cell.length_a   1.000
_cell.length_b   1.000
_cell.length_c   1.000
_cell.angle_alpha   90.00
_cell.angle_beta   90.00
_cell.angle_gamma   90.00
#
_symmetry.space_group_name_H-M   'P 1'
#
loop_
_entity.id
_entity.type
_entity.pdbx_description
1 polymer ?
#
loop_
_entity_poly.entity_id
_entity_poly.type
_entity_poly.pdbx_seq_one_letter_code
_entity_poly.pdbx_strand_id
1 'polypeptide(L)'
;VDSTRITTTSTTSLPTTTTTKIVVDRPPTTAQLWNVNYYYNYIVGVHAYCSDNDCINAIQNNGIGYDMNNGKGPVGKAISEASINAVRAACPNGSKQLRNLGFTRYGTKYLHNLNGSGLKQGWVALARGVCGASVNIKRWKSR
;
A
#
# COMPACT_ATOMS: atom_id res chain seq x y z
N VAL A 1 -34.06 -56.59 -46.18
CA VAL A 1 -34.26 -55.43 -45.28
C VAL A 1 -33.15 -55.49 -44.25
N ASP A 2 -32.23 -54.53 -44.32
CA ASP A 2 -30.94 -54.53 -43.62
C ASP A 2 -31.06 -53.68 -42.33
N SER A 3 -30.57 -54.19 -41.21
CA SER A 3 -30.86 -53.64 -39.87
C SER A 3 -29.59 -53.05 -39.25
N THR A 4 -29.42 -51.73 -39.37
CA THR A 4 -28.27 -50.99 -38.87
C THR A 4 -28.36 -50.77 -37.35
N ARG A 5 -27.41 -51.31 -36.59
CA ARG A 5 -27.27 -51.12 -35.14
C ARG A 5 -26.45 -49.86 -34.84
N ILE A 6 -27.06 -48.87 -34.21
CA ILE A 6 -26.38 -47.65 -33.73
C ILE A 6 -25.80 -47.92 -32.34
N THR A 7 -24.48 -47.81 -32.21
CA THR A 7 -23.77 -47.93 -30.93
C THR A 7 -23.55 -46.53 -30.36
N THR A 8 -24.36 -46.15 -29.37
CA THR A 8 -24.22 -44.88 -28.64
C THR A 8 -23.08 -44.99 -27.63
N THR A 9 -21.97 -44.29 -27.87
CA THR A 9 -20.85 -44.20 -26.92
C THR A 9 -21.18 -43.14 -25.86
N SER A 10 -21.58 -43.56 -24.66
CA SER A 10 -21.76 -42.66 -23.53
C SER A 10 -20.41 -42.29 -22.92
N THR A 11 -19.92 -41.08 -23.18
CA THR A 11 -18.73 -40.54 -22.56
C THR A 11 -19.09 -39.99 -21.18
N THR A 12 -18.82 -40.75 -20.12
CA THR A 12 -18.94 -40.25 -18.73
C THR A 12 -17.79 -39.30 -18.44
N SER A 13 -18.04 -37.99 -18.46
CA SER A 13 -17.09 -36.98 -18.00
C SER A 13 -16.92 -37.08 -16.48
N LEU A 14 -15.72 -37.46 -16.02
CA LEU A 14 -15.37 -37.38 -14.60
C LEU A 14 -15.44 -35.93 -14.11
N PRO A 15 -16.03 -35.64 -12.93
CA PRO A 15 -15.96 -34.32 -12.34
C PRO A 15 -14.50 -34.01 -11.97
N THR A 16 -13.93 -33.00 -12.62
CA THR A 16 -12.61 -32.47 -12.27
C THR A 16 -12.71 -31.77 -10.92
N THR A 17 -12.21 -32.40 -9.86
CA THR A 17 -12.09 -31.79 -8.54
C THR A 17 -11.00 -30.72 -8.59
N THR A 18 -11.38 -29.46 -8.81
CA THR A 18 -10.47 -28.32 -8.73
C THR A 18 -10.03 -28.14 -7.28
N THR A 19 -8.84 -28.63 -6.92
CA THR A 19 -8.22 -28.30 -5.63
C THR A 19 -7.85 -26.82 -5.64
N THR A 20 -8.67 -25.98 -5.01
CA THR A 20 -8.40 -24.55 -4.84
C THR A 20 -7.15 -24.40 -3.97
N LYS A 21 -5.99 -24.17 -4.59
CA LYS A 21 -4.75 -23.86 -3.89
C LYS A 21 -4.99 -22.59 -3.07
N ILE A 22 -5.04 -22.71 -1.74
CA ILE A 22 -5.18 -21.54 -0.85
C ILE A 22 -3.92 -20.70 -1.01
N VAL A 23 -4.05 -19.55 -1.67
CA VAL A 23 -2.94 -18.61 -1.82
C VAL A 23 -2.84 -17.80 -0.53
N VAL A 24 -1.78 -18.07 0.24
CA VAL A 24 -1.49 -17.38 1.49
C VAL A 24 -0.72 -16.10 1.20
N ASP A 25 -1.15 -15.00 1.81
CA ASP A 25 -0.47 -13.71 1.69
C ASP A 25 0.91 -13.74 2.36
N ARG A 26 1.90 -13.14 1.69
CA ARG A 26 3.25 -12.93 2.24
C ARG A 26 3.51 -11.44 2.46
N PRO A 27 4.12 -11.05 3.59
CA PRO A 27 4.45 -9.66 3.86
C PRO A 27 5.56 -9.14 2.94
N PRO A 28 5.63 -7.81 2.72
CA PRO A 28 6.75 -7.19 2.02
C PRO A 28 8.08 -7.48 2.72
N THR A 29 9.15 -7.62 1.95
CA THR A 29 10.52 -7.67 2.49
C THR A 29 11.02 -6.27 2.85
N THR A 30 12.06 -6.16 3.69
CA THR A 30 12.63 -4.86 4.08
C THR A 30 13.08 -4.03 2.87
N ALA A 31 13.55 -4.66 1.78
CA ALA A 31 13.95 -3.96 0.55
C ALA A 31 12.75 -3.38 -0.24
N GLN A 32 11.55 -3.91 -0.03
CA GLN A 32 10.32 -3.41 -0.64
C GLN A 32 9.68 -2.28 0.16
N LEU A 33 10.25 -1.95 1.32
CA LEU A 33 9.78 -0.94 2.23
C LEU A 33 10.76 0.24 2.27
N TRP A 34 10.24 1.46 2.25
CA TRP A 34 11.02 2.65 2.57
C TRP A 34 10.59 3.26 3.91
N ASN A 35 11.49 4.02 4.51
CA ASN A 35 11.22 4.71 5.77
C ASN A 35 10.36 5.93 5.52
N VAL A 36 9.30 6.08 6.29
CA VAL A 36 8.54 7.32 6.39
C VAL A 36 9.07 8.09 7.60
N ASN A 37 9.50 9.33 7.37
CA ASN A 37 9.96 10.23 8.43
C ASN A 37 8.97 11.37 8.60
N TYR A 38 8.76 11.82 9.84
CA TYR A 38 8.11 13.11 10.10
C TYR A 38 9.13 14.25 10.02
N TYR A 39 8.63 15.44 9.72
CA TYR A 39 9.35 16.71 9.73
C TYR A 39 8.48 17.75 10.43
N TYR A 40 9.02 18.36 11.48
CA TYR A 40 8.32 19.29 12.34
C TYR A 40 8.86 20.71 12.17
N ASN A 41 7.94 21.67 12.16
CA ASN A 41 8.27 23.07 12.33
C ASN A 41 7.78 23.53 13.71
N TYR A 42 8.73 23.93 14.57
CA TYR A 42 8.44 24.34 15.95
C TYR A 42 7.72 25.68 16.07
N ILE A 43 7.87 26.58 15.08
CA ILE A 43 7.30 27.93 15.09
C ILE A 43 5.80 27.89 14.77
N VAL A 44 5.43 27.12 13.74
CA VAL A 44 4.07 27.02 13.22
C VAL A 44 3.31 25.84 13.84
N GLY A 45 4.02 24.87 14.44
CA GLY A 45 3.42 23.72 15.14
C GLY A 45 2.90 22.64 14.21
N VAL A 46 3.55 22.41 13.06
CA VAL A 46 3.01 21.59 11.96
C VAL A 46 3.94 20.43 11.61
N HIS A 47 3.34 19.30 11.23
CA HIS A 47 4.05 18.09 10.81
C HIS A 47 3.84 17.86 9.32
N ALA A 48 4.92 17.58 8.61
CA ALA A 48 4.91 16.92 7.32
C ALA A 48 5.50 15.51 7.46
N TYR A 49 5.24 14.65 6.49
CA TYR A 49 5.74 13.29 6.45
C TYR A 49 6.29 13.02 5.06
N CYS A 50 7.48 12.44 4.98
CA CYS A 50 8.14 12.14 3.71
C CYS A 50 8.84 10.79 3.72
N SER A 51 8.77 10.12 2.57
CA SER A 51 9.34 8.78 2.35
C SER A 51 10.50 8.75 1.36
N ASP A 52 10.67 9.82 0.58
CA ASP A 52 11.70 9.99 -0.44
C ASP A 52 12.21 11.44 -0.50
N ASN A 53 13.24 11.66 -1.31
CA ASN A 53 13.85 12.98 -1.49
C ASN A 53 12.93 13.96 -2.22
N ASP A 54 12.07 13.49 -3.12
CA ASP A 54 11.15 14.37 -3.85
C ASP A 54 10.13 15.02 -2.90
N CYS A 55 9.60 14.25 -1.95
CA CYS A 55 8.78 14.80 -0.88
C CYS A 55 9.56 15.76 0.01
N ILE A 56 10.80 15.41 0.40
CA ILE A 56 11.65 16.26 1.25
C ILE A 56 11.90 17.61 0.56
N ASN A 57 12.25 17.60 -0.73
CA ASN A 57 12.44 18.81 -1.52
C ASN A 57 11.15 19.63 -1.59
N ALA A 58 10.00 18.99 -1.78
CA ALA A 58 8.71 19.68 -1.83
C ALA A 58 8.36 20.37 -0.50
N ILE A 59 8.69 19.78 0.66
CA ILE A 59 8.43 20.42 1.95
C ILE A 59 9.46 21.49 2.32
N GLN A 60 10.69 21.39 1.82
CA GLN A 60 11.70 22.43 1.99
C GLN A 60 11.33 23.69 1.19
N ASN A 61 10.81 23.50 -0.03
CA ASN A 61 10.50 24.60 -0.95
C ASN A 61 9.12 25.23 -0.75
N ASN A 62 8.30 24.74 0.18
CA ASN A 62 6.94 25.25 0.38
C ASN A 62 6.84 26.51 1.28
N GLY A 63 7.98 27.01 1.79
CA GLY A 63 8.07 28.22 2.60
C GLY A 63 7.63 28.07 4.07
N ILE A 64 7.36 26.85 4.55
CA ILE A 64 6.99 26.60 5.97
C ILE A 64 8.23 26.58 6.87
N GLY A 65 9.39 26.15 6.34
CA GLY A 65 10.66 26.12 7.08
C GLY A 65 10.78 24.93 8.04
N TYR A 66 10.44 23.73 7.60
CA TYR A 66 10.59 22.50 8.40
C TYR A 66 12.04 22.29 8.87
N ASP A 67 12.23 21.82 10.11
CA ASP A 67 13.55 21.47 10.63
C ASP A 67 13.95 20.08 10.12
N MET A 68 14.99 20.05 9.29
CA MET A 68 15.52 18.85 8.65
C MET A 68 16.43 18.02 9.56
N ASN A 69 16.83 18.60 10.70
CA ASN A 69 17.82 18.04 11.61
C ASN A 69 17.16 17.58 12.91
N ASN A 70 16.60 18.49 13.71
CA ASN A 70 16.06 18.17 15.04
C ASN A 70 14.56 17.90 15.02
N GLY A 71 13.84 18.46 14.05
CA GLY A 71 12.41 18.23 13.82
C GLY A 71 12.13 16.95 13.02
N LYS A 72 13.10 16.04 12.87
CA LYS A 72 13.01 14.88 12.00
C LYS A 72 13.10 13.57 12.79
N GLY A 73 12.29 12.59 12.42
CA GLY A 73 12.44 11.23 12.93
C GLY A 73 11.60 10.18 12.22
N PRO A 74 11.91 8.89 12.42
CA PRO A 74 11.15 7.80 11.82
C PRO A 74 9.75 7.71 12.42
N VAL A 75 8.73 7.59 11.58
CA VAL A 75 7.34 7.31 12.01
C VAL A 75 6.88 5.91 11.62
N GLY A 76 7.47 5.32 10.58
CA GLY A 76 7.13 3.99 10.15
C GLY A 76 7.74 3.62 8.82
N LYS A 77 7.16 2.61 8.17
CA LYS A 77 7.55 2.15 6.85
C LYS A 77 6.32 2.01 5.96
N ALA A 78 6.51 2.30 4.68
CA ALA A 78 5.50 2.09 3.65
C ALA A 78 6.12 1.27 2.51
N ILE A 79 5.26 0.60 1.74
CA ILE A 79 5.71 -0.12 0.54
C ILE A 79 6.10 0.93 -0.50
N SER A 80 7.31 0.82 -1.05
CA SER A 80 7.77 1.77 -2.06
C SER A 80 6.97 1.68 -3.34
N GLU A 81 6.86 2.80 -4.07
CA GLU A 81 6.12 2.85 -5.34
C GLU A 81 6.65 1.83 -6.35
N ALA A 82 7.97 1.62 -6.39
CA ALA A 82 8.59 0.64 -7.28
C ALA A 82 8.26 -0.82 -6.92
N SER A 83 7.90 -1.10 -5.66
CA SER A 83 7.72 -2.46 -5.16
C SER A 83 6.26 -2.92 -5.11
N ILE A 84 5.29 -2.03 -5.34
CA ILE A 84 3.87 -2.35 -5.12
C ILE A 84 3.40 -3.53 -5.96
N ASN A 85 3.85 -3.66 -7.22
CA ASN A 85 3.42 -4.76 -8.09
C ASN A 85 3.88 -6.12 -7.55
N ALA A 86 5.14 -6.21 -7.10
CA ALA A 86 5.67 -7.43 -6.49
C ALA A 86 4.96 -7.76 -5.18
N VAL A 87 4.68 -6.76 -4.34
CA VAL A 87 3.94 -6.95 -3.08
C VAL A 87 2.50 -7.40 -3.35
N ARG A 88 1.81 -6.85 -4.35
CA ARG A 88 0.46 -7.28 -4.71
C ARG A 88 0.40 -8.74 -5.17
N ALA A 89 1.40 -9.17 -5.93
CA ALA A 89 1.53 -10.57 -6.33
C ALA A 89 1.78 -11.49 -5.13
N ALA A 90 2.57 -11.03 -4.16
CA ALA A 90 2.87 -11.79 -2.94
C ALA A 90 1.74 -11.76 -1.89
N CYS A 91 0.87 -10.76 -1.91
CA CYS A 91 -0.25 -10.56 -0.98
C CYS A 91 -1.58 -10.37 -1.74
N PRO A 92 -2.06 -11.36 -2.49
CA PRO A 92 -3.20 -11.19 -3.38
C PRO A 92 -4.52 -10.93 -2.66
N ASN A 93 -4.69 -11.40 -1.41
CA ASN A 93 -5.93 -11.16 -0.65
C ASN A 93 -5.88 -9.78 0.03
N GLY A 94 -4.81 -9.51 0.78
CA GLY A 94 -4.61 -8.28 1.52
C GLY A 94 -4.36 -7.06 0.63
N SER A 95 -3.79 -7.23 -0.56
CA SER A 95 -3.49 -6.13 -1.48
C SER A 95 -4.69 -5.26 -1.85
N LYS A 96 -5.90 -5.83 -1.79
CA LYS A 96 -7.17 -5.10 -2.00
C LYS A 96 -7.38 -3.98 -0.97
N GLN A 97 -6.73 -4.07 0.18
CA GLN A 97 -6.74 -3.09 1.25
C GLN A 97 -5.47 -2.24 1.30
N LEU A 98 -4.60 -2.32 0.29
CA LEU A 98 -3.50 -1.37 0.13
C LEU A 98 -4.00 -0.11 -0.56
N ARG A 99 -3.55 1.04 -0.06
CA ARG A 99 -3.82 2.35 -0.63
C ARG A 99 -2.55 3.15 -0.75
N ASN A 100 -2.46 3.95 -1.79
CA ASN A 100 -1.39 4.91 -1.94
C ASN A 100 -1.63 6.05 -0.93
N LEU A 101 -0.72 6.21 0.01
CA LEU A 101 -0.76 7.28 0.99
C LEU A 101 -0.08 8.51 0.40
N GLY A 102 -0.84 9.58 0.29
CA GLY A 102 -0.35 10.93 0.12
C GLY A 102 -0.71 11.79 1.33
N PHE A 103 -0.09 12.95 1.43
CA PHE A 103 -0.44 13.98 2.38
C PHE A 103 -0.86 15.25 1.65
N THR A 104 -2.11 15.66 1.85
CA THR A 104 -2.64 16.90 1.27
C THR A 104 -2.66 17.99 2.34
N ARG A 105 -2.22 19.20 1.97
CA ARG A 105 -2.24 20.36 2.86
C ARG A 105 -3.68 20.81 3.11
N TYR A 106 -4.02 21.04 4.37
CA TYR A 106 -5.30 21.59 4.80
C TYR A 106 -5.05 22.64 5.89
N GLY A 107 -5.08 23.92 5.50
CA GLY A 107 -4.64 25.02 6.34
C GLY A 107 -3.15 24.90 6.68
N THR A 108 -2.85 24.78 7.97
CA THR A 108 -1.48 24.63 8.49
C THR A 108 -1.04 23.16 8.59
N LYS A 109 -1.94 22.19 8.51
CA LYS A 109 -1.61 20.76 8.71
C LYS A 109 -1.66 19.95 7.42
N TYR A 110 -1.04 18.78 7.44
CA TYR A 110 -1.17 17.77 6.40
C TYR A 110 -2.12 16.66 6.85
N LEU A 111 -3.01 16.23 5.95
CA LEU A 111 -3.97 15.15 6.19
C LEU A 111 -3.69 13.95 5.29
N HIS A 112 -3.90 12.74 5.83
CA HIS A 112 -3.85 11.49 5.06
C HIS A 112 -4.84 11.52 3.90
N ASN A 113 -4.28 11.37 2.70
CA ASN A 113 -4.99 11.18 1.45
C ASN A 113 -4.68 9.77 0.92
N LEU A 114 -5.67 8.87 1.01
CA LEU A 114 -5.51 7.47 0.60
C LEU A 114 -5.70 7.25 -0.91
N ASN A 115 -5.73 8.33 -1.70
CA ASN A 115 -5.72 8.30 -3.16
C ASN A 115 -4.35 8.69 -3.73
N GLY A 116 -3.33 8.84 -2.87
CA GLY A 116 -1.96 9.22 -3.28
C GLY A 116 -1.81 10.66 -3.77
N SER A 117 -2.74 11.56 -3.44
CA SER A 117 -2.61 12.99 -3.84
C SER A 117 -1.79 13.79 -2.82
N GLY A 118 -1.11 14.83 -3.33
CA GLY A 118 -0.20 15.66 -2.54
C GLY A 118 1.17 15.00 -2.42
N LEU A 119 1.75 15.04 -1.21
CA LEU A 119 3.07 14.46 -0.93
C LEU A 119 2.96 12.94 -0.81
N LYS A 120 3.37 12.19 -1.84
CA LYS A 120 3.28 10.73 -1.86
C LYS A 120 4.27 10.07 -0.90
N GLN A 121 3.84 8.94 -0.34
CA GLN A 121 4.55 8.21 0.71
C GLN A 121 4.60 6.71 0.45
N GLY A 122 4.06 6.27 -0.68
CA GLY A 122 3.97 4.86 -1.03
C GLY A 122 2.70 4.21 -0.49
N TRP A 123 2.72 2.89 -0.44
CA TRP A 123 1.52 2.10 -0.21
C TRP A 123 1.43 1.59 1.23
N VAL A 124 0.26 1.77 1.85
CA VAL A 124 -0.02 1.40 3.23
C VAL A 124 -1.27 0.54 3.31
N ALA A 125 -1.39 -0.23 4.39
CA ALA A 125 -2.56 -1.03 4.68
C ALA A 125 -3.62 -0.24 5.46
N LEU A 126 -4.89 -0.42 5.09
CA LEU A 126 -6.03 0.15 5.82
C LEU A 126 -6.41 -0.60 7.09
N ALA A 127 -5.94 -1.84 7.24
CA ALA A 127 -6.22 -2.69 8.40
C ALA A 127 -4.94 -3.37 8.89
N ARG A 128 -4.89 -3.64 10.19
CA ARG A 128 -3.78 -4.34 10.83
C ARG A 128 -3.77 -5.80 10.36
N GLY A 129 -2.59 -6.36 10.15
CA GLY A 129 -2.37 -7.73 9.67
C GLY A 129 -2.40 -7.88 8.14
N VAL A 130 -2.99 -6.91 7.41
CA VAL A 130 -3.01 -6.92 5.94
C VAL A 130 -1.58 -6.86 5.41
N CYS A 131 -1.18 -7.87 4.63
CA CYS A 131 0.18 -8.02 4.11
C CYS A 131 1.26 -7.84 5.20
N GLY A 132 0.98 -8.26 6.45
CA GLY A 132 1.90 -8.11 7.59
C GLY A 132 2.01 -6.69 8.17
N ALA A 133 1.10 -5.77 7.83
CA ALA A 133 1.10 -4.44 8.41
C ALA A 133 0.83 -4.48 9.93
N SER A 134 1.73 -3.88 10.71
CA SER A 134 1.59 -3.77 12.16
C SER A 134 0.62 -2.66 12.59
N VAL A 135 0.45 -1.64 11.74
CA VAL A 135 -0.38 -0.45 11.99
C VAL A 135 -1.37 -0.27 10.84
N ASN A 136 -2.59 0.14 11.18
CA ASN A 136 -3.61 0.52 10.21
C ASN A 136 -3.63 2.04 10.00
N ILE A 137 -3.60 2.46 8.74
CA ILE A 137 -3.70 3.88 8.39
C ILE A 137 -5.15 4.24 8.06
N LYS A 138 -5.65 5.30 8.70
CA LYS A 138 -7.00 5.83 8.48
C LYS A 138 -6.96 7.14 7.70
N ARG A 139 -7.95 7.36 6.85
CA ARG A 139 -8.13 8.60 6.07
C ARG A 139 -8.32 9.80 7.00
N TRP A 140 -7.89 10.99 6.57
CA TRP A 140 -8.12 12.27 7.25
C TRP A 140 -7.52 12.41 8.65
N LYS A 141 -6.66 11.48 9.06
CA LYS A 141 -5.79 11.71 10.21
C LYS A 141 -4.62 12.61 9.81
N SER A 142 -4.13 13.39 10.77
CA SER A 142 -2.91 14.20 10.62
C SER A 142 -1.69 13.54 11.29
N ARG A 143 -1.85 12.32 11.82
CA ARG A 143 -0.85 11.47 12.47
C ARG A 143 -1.15 10.00 12.18
#